data_AF-A0A967BBT2-F1
#
_entry.id   AF-A0A967BBT2-F1
#
_cell.length_a   1.000
_cell.length_b   1.000
_cell.length_c   1.000
_cell.angle_alpha   90.00
_cell.angle_beta   90.00
_cell.angle_gamma   90.00
#
_symmetry.space_group_name_H-M   'P 1'
#
loop_
_entity.id
_entity.type
_entity.pdbx_description
1 polymer ?
#
loop_
_entity_poly.entity_id
_entity_poly.type
_entity_poly.pdbx_seq_one_letter_code
_entity_poly.pdbx_strand_id
1 'polypeptide(L)'
;MQRSPSWSPDQPLPKFADKVTGAAIITHLYFPISPRTLERWPITVRRPNKAAIYVVDELLAFAERKMKEAPVYKQERCGLCFPADGGAK
;
A
#
# COMPACT_ATOMS: atom_id res chain seq x y z
N MET A 1 1.00 -13.95 15.27
CA MET A 1 0.77 -12.70 16.04
C MET A 1 0.79 -11.53 15.07
N GLN A 2 -0.34 -10.86 14.86
CA GLN A 2 -0.40 -9.63 14.06
C GLN A 2 0.19 -8.52 14.93
N ARG A 3 1.38 -8.01 14.57
CA ARG A 3 1.89 -6.77 15.19
C ARG A 3 0.99 -5.64 14.69
N SER A 4 0.52 -4.79 15.60
CA SER A 4 -0.14 -3.54 15.26
C SER A 4 0.88 -2.56 14.65
N PRO A 5 0.50 -1.77 13.63
CA PRO A 5 1.36 -0.70 13.13
C PRO A 5 1.56 0.34 14.23
N SER A 6 2.79 0.82 14.39
CA SER A 6 3.11 1.87 15.38
C SER A 6 2.77 3.29 14.88
N TRP A 7 2.30 3.41 13.64
CA TRP A 7 2.06 4.69 12.94
C TRP A 7 0.58 4.85 12.62
N SER A 8 0.11 6.10 12.69
CA SER A 8 -1.24 6.54 12.36
C SER A 8 -1.17 7.67 11.32
N PRO A 9 -2.19 7.86 10.47
CA PRO A 9 -2.16 8.85 9.38
C PRO A 9 -1.95 10.30 9.84
N ASP A 10 -2.38 10.65 11.06
CA ASP A 10 -2.15 11.95 11.68
C ASP A 10 -0.71 12.18 12.17
N GLN A 11 0.16 11.16 12.10
CA GLN A 11 1.56 11.26 12.55
C GLN A 11 2.50 11.54 11.36
N PRO A 12 3.58 12.32 11.58
CA PRO A 12 4.58 12.54 10.55
C PRO A 12 5.23 11.24 10.10
N LEU A 13 5.65 11.18 8.84
CA LEU A 13 6.31 10.01 8.27
C LEU A 13 7.64 9.75 8.98
N PRO A 14 7.84 8.57 9.61
CA PRO A 14 9.09 8.26 10.27
C PRO A 14 10.19 8.02 9.22
N LYS A 15 11.45 8.30 9.56
CA LYS A 15 12.59 8.02 8.67
C LYS A 15 12.77 6.51 8.42
N PHE A 16 12.47 5.70 9.43
CA PHE A 16 12.60 4.26 9.42
C PHE A 16 11.33 3.60 9.95
N ALA A 17 10.92 2.49 9.34
CA ALA A 17 9.71 1.77 9.73
C ALA A 17 9.90 0.24 9.68
N ASP A 18 9.23 -0.47 10.58
CA ASP A 18 9.03 -1.92 10.48
C ASP A 18 8.13 -2.27 9.28
N LYS A 19 8.19 -3.53 8.82
CA LYS A 19 7.35 -4.01 7.72
C LYS A 19 5.85 -3.79 7.88
N VAL A 20 5.34 -3.84 9.12
CA VAL A 20 3.91 -3.62 9.41
C VAL A 20 3.58 -2.14 9.25
N THR A 21 4.39 -1.28 9.86
CA THR A 21 4.24 0.16 9.82
C THR A 21 4.39 0.68 8.38
N GLY A 22 5.41 0.21 7.65
CA GLY A 22 5.60 0.55 6.23
C GLY A 22 4.44 0.11 5.35
N ALA A 23 3.88 -1.08 5.59
CA ALA A 23 2.69 -1.55 4.88
C ALA A 23 1.46 -0.69 5.16
N ALA A 24 1.26 -0.26 6.41
CA ALA A 24 0.17 0.64 6.78
C ALA A 24 0.31 2.02 6.11
N ILE A 25 1.51 2.58 6.07
CA ILE A 25 1.81 3.85 5.38
C ILE A 25 1.49 3.76 3.89
N ILE A 26 2.00 2.73 3.20
CA ILE A 26 1.76 2.55 1.76
C ILE A 26 0.28 2.30 1.46
N THR A 27 -0.38 1.51 2.30
CA THR A 27 -1.82 1.23 2.17
C THR A 27 -2.66 2.49 2.26
N HIS A 28 -2.26 3.45 3.11
CA HIS A 28 -2.96 4.72 3.24
C HIS A 28 -2.71 5.68 2.06
N LEU A 29 -1.49 5.68 1.50
CA LEU A 29 -1.08 6.67 0.50
C LEU A 29 -1.25 6.23 -0.96
N TYR A 30 -1.07 4.95 -1.27
CA TYR A 30 -1.00 4.45 -2.66
C TYR A 30 -2.01 3.34 -2.94
N PHE A 31 -1.79 2.15 -2.36
CA PHE A 31 -2.61 0.97 -2.63
C PHE A 31 -2.48 -0.05 -1.49
N PRO A 32 -3.50 -0.88 -1.25
CA PRO A 32 -3.48 -1.84 -0.16
C PRO A 32 -2.39 -2.89 -0.37
N ILE A 33 -1.51 -3.03 0.62
CA ILE A 33 -0.47 -4.05 0.63
C ILE A 33 -0.39 -4.79 1.95
N SER A 34 -0.08 -6.08 1.86
CA SER A 34 0.25 -6.91 3.02
C SER A 34 1.72 -6.76 3.40
N PRO A 35 2.09 -6.89 4.69
CA PRO A 35 3.49 -6.86 5.12
C PRO A 35 4.34 -7.96 4.46
N ARG A 36 3.73 -9.10 4.12
CA ARG A 36 4.34 -10.19 3.32
C ARG A 36 4.76 -9.73 1.93
N THR A 37 3.99 -8.84 1.31
CA THR A 37 4.29 -8.30 -0.01
C THR A 37 5.51 -7.39 0.04
N LEU A 38 5.64 -6.60 1.11
CA LEU A 38 6.78 -5.71 1.34
C LEU A 38 8.09 -6.48 1.54
N GLU A 39 8.05 -7.68 2.14
CA GLU A 39 9.21 -8.58 2.26
C GLU A 39 9.77 -9.05 0.90
N ARG A 40 8.97 -8.99 -0.18
CA ARG A 40 9.39 -9.38 -1.53
C ARG A 40 9.94 -8.22 -2.36
N TRP A 41 9.85 -6.99 -1.86
CA TRP A 41 10.31 -5.82 -2.62
C TRP A 41 11.84 -5.76 -2.60
N PRO A 42 12.48 -5.45 -3.74
CA PRO A 42 13.94 -5.34 -3.83
C PRO A 42 14.40 -3.98 -3.27
N ILE A 43 14.17 -3.78 -1.97
CA ILE A 43 14.51 -2.56 -1.23
C ILE A 43 15.55 -2.84 -0.17
N THR A 44 16.29 -1.81 0.22
CA THR A 44 17.35 -1.85 1.22
C THR A 44 16.75 -2.09 2.60
N VAL A 45 17.04 -3.26 3.19
CA VAL A 45 16.60 -3.62 4.53
C VAL A 45 17.78 -3.63 5.49
N ARG A 46 17.66 -2.90 6.60
CA ARG A 46 18.63 -2.93 7.70
C ARG A 46 18.14 -3.86 8.79
N ARG A 47 19.02 -4.69 9.37
CA ARG A 47 18.66 -5.65 10.42
C ARG A 47 19.41 -5.48 11.74
N PRO A 48 19.18 -4.40 12.50
CA PRO A 48 19.62 -4.34 13.89
C PRO A 48 18.83 -5.36 14.73
N ASN A 49 19.51 -6.15 15.57
CA ASN A 49 18.88 -7.08 16.53
C ASN A 49 17.80 -8.00 15.94
N LYS A 50 18.03 -8.53 14.72
CA LYS A 50 17.09 -9.42 14.00
C LYS A 50 15.76 -8.74 13.60
N ALA A 51 15.61 -7.43 13.79
CA ALA A 51 14.44 -6.65 13.36
C ALA A 51 14.67 -6.08 11.95
N ALA A 52 13.73 -6.31 11.02
CA ALA A 52 13.82 -5.77 9.67
C ALA A 52 13.28 -4.33 9.62
N ILE A 53 14.19 -3.38 9.43
CA ILE A 53 13.92 -1.95 9.37
C ILE A 53 14.11 -1.46 7.94
N TYR A 54 13.12 -0.73 7.45
CA TYR A 54 13.06 -0.19 6.11
C TYR A 54 13.16 1.33 6.13
N VAL A 55 13.75 1.90 5.09
CA VAL A 55 13.74 3.36 4.87
C VAL A 55 12.40 3.73 4.25
N VAL A 56 11.65 4.63 4.90
CA VAL A 56 10.29 4.98 4.44
C VAL A 56 10.34 5.72 3.10
N ASP A 57 11.32 6.59 2.90
CA ASP A 57 11.51 7.31 1.64
C ASP A 57 11.67 6.35 0.44
N GLU A 58 12.53 5.33 0.57
CA GLU A 58 12.76 4.33 -0.47
C GLU A 58 11.51 3.47 -0.72
N LEU A 59 10.77 3.14 0.35
CA LEU A 59 9.50 2.43 0.27
C LEU A 59 8.45 3.22 -0.53
N LEU A 60 8.34 4.53 -0.26
CA LEU A 60 7.40 5.42 -0.94
C LEU A 60 7.79 5.59 -2.41
N ALA A 61 9.08 5.78 -2.70
CA ALA A 61 9.57 5.89 -4.08
C ALA A 61 9.29 4.62 -4.89
N PHE A 62 9.49 3.45 -4.30
CA PHE A 62 9.17 2.18 -4.97
C PHE A 62 7.67 2.00 -5.18
N ALA A 63 6.85 2.34 -4.16
CA ALA A 63 5.40 2.26 -4.26
C ALA A 63 4.86 3.20 -5.34
N GLU A 64 5.35 4.43 -5.40
CA GLU A 64 4.99 5.42 -6.41
C GLU A 64 5.34 4.91 -7.81
N ARG A 65 6.57 4.41 -8.01
CA ARG A 65 7.00 3.86 -9.30
C ARG A 65 6.10 2.71 -9.74
N LYS A 66 5.81 1.79 -8.81
CA LYS A 66 4.94 0.64 -9.08
C LYS A 66 3.51 1.06 -9.44
N MET A 67 2.98 2.11 -8.81
CA MET A 67 1.66 2.66 -9.14
C MET A 67 1.68 3.30 -10.54
N LYS A 68 2.74 4.03 -10.88
CA LYS A 68 2.91 4.65 -12.21
C LYS A 68 3.09 3.63 -13.34
N GLU A 69 3.78 2.52 -13.06
CA GLU A 69 3.99 1.42 -14.02
C GLU A 69 2.76 0.51 -14.18
N ALA A 70 1.79 0.58 -13.27
CA ALA A 70 0.63 -0.29 -13.31
C ALA A 70 -0.20 -0.05 -14.60
N PRO A 71 -0.69 -1.12 -15.25
CA PRO A 71 -1.49 -0.97 -16.45
C PRO A 71 -2.77 -0.19 -16.14
N VAL A 72 -2.97 0.92 -16.83
CA VAL A 72 -4.19 1.72 -16.73
C VAL A 72 -5.21 1.11 -17.67
N TYR A 73 -6.33 0.67 -17.10
CA TYR A 73 -7.49 0.25 -17.87
C TYR A 73 -8.64 1.22 -17.60
N LYS A 74 -9.28 1.71 -18.67
CA LYS A 74 -10.52 2.47 -18.55
C LYS A 74 -11.63 1.46 -18.32
N GLN A 75 -12.18 1.44 -17.11
CA GLN A 75 -13.36 0.63 -16.83
C GLN A 75 -14.52 1.12 -17.68
N GLU A 76 -14.83 0.40 -18.75
CA GLU A 76 -16.07 0.58 -19.47
C GLU A 76 -17.19 0.09 -18.56
N ARG A 77 -18.19 0.94 -18.35
CA ARG A 77 -19.34 0.60 -17.51
C ARG A 77 -20.02 -0.61 -18.13
N CYS A 78 -19.87 -1.79 -17.54
CA CYS A 78 -20.55 -2.98 -18.03
C CYS A 78 -22.06 -2.78 -17.86
N GLY A 79 -22.77 -2.60 -18.98
CA GLY A 79 -24.22 -2.38 -19.01
C GLY A 79 -25.05 -3.53 -18.43
N LEU A 80 -24.42 -4.65 -18.09
CA LEU A 80 -25.06 -5.82 -17.46
C LEU A 80 -25.09 -5.73 -15.93
N CYS A 81 -24.38 -4.79 -15.30
CA CYS A 81 -24.28 -4.68 -13.84
C CYS A 81 -25.22 -3.62 -13.24
N PHE A 82 -25.93 -2.86 -14.07
CA PHE A 82 -26.85 -1.81 -13.64
C PHE A 82 -28.16 -1.99 -14.42
N PRO A 83 -29.12 -2.81 -13.95
CA PRO A 83 -30.46 -2.73 -14.51
C PRO A 83 -30.92 -1.29 -14.28
N ALA A 84 -31.19 -0.58 -15.37
CA ALA A 84 -31.95 0.66 -15.29
C ALA A 84 -33.28 0.28 -14.66
N ASP A 85 -33.46 0.61 -13.39
CA ASP A 85 -34.71 0.40 -12.67
C ASP A 85 -35.82 1.04 -13.51
N GLY A 86 -36.61 0.18 -14.15
CA GLY A 86 -37.78 0.54 -14.90
C GLY A 86 -38.85 0.98 -13.93
N GLY A 87 -38.75 2.22 -13.46
CA GLY A 87 -39.83 2.93 -12.79
C GLY A 87 -40.93 3.24 -13.80
N ALA A 88 -41.75 2.24 -14.12
CA ALA A 88 -43.02 2.45 -14.78
C ALA A 88 -43.98 3.14 -13.80
N LYS A 89 -44.50 4.25 -14.31
CA LYS A 89 -45.50 5.17 -13.78
C LYS A 89 -46.75 4.51 -13.22
#